data_AF-A0A3D4AVQ1-F1
#
_entry.id   AF-A0A3D4AVQ1-F1
#
_cell.length_a   1.000
_cell.length_b   1.000
_cell.length_c   1.000
_cell.angle_alpha   90.00
_cell.angle_beta   90.00
_cell.angle_gamma   90.00
#
_symmetry.space_group_name_H-M   'P 1'
#
loop_
_entity.id
_entity.type
_entity.pdbx_description
1 polymer ?
#
loop_
_entity_poly.entity_id
_entity_poly.type
_entity_poly.pdbx_seq_one_letter_code
_entity_poly.pdbx_strand_id
1 'polypeptide(L)'
;GDDELGDDTDDIHEEVQEVASEEASKLDSFTTNLNIHAKEGNIDPLVGRDSEVERTVQVLCRRKKNNPLLVGEAGVGKTAIAEGLAYRIVNEQVPE
;
A
#
# COMPACT_ATOMS: atom_id res chain seq x y z
N GLY A 1 38.27 -36.54 9.69
CA GLY A 1 36.96 -37.15 9.38
C GLY A 1 36.02 -35.99 9.46
N ASP A 2 36.11 -35.19 8.42
CA ASP A 2 35.66 -33.81 8.35
C ASP A 2 34.38 -33.87 7.52
N ASP A 3 33.24 -33.80 8.20
CA ASP A 3 31.94 -33.67 7.54
C ASP A 3 31.65 -32.18 7.37
N GLU A 4 31.84 -31.71 6.14
CA GLU A 4 31.35 -30.44 5.63
C GLU A 4 29.81 -30.45 5.62
N LEU A 5 29.18 -29.66 6.49
CA LEU A 5 27.76 -29.32 6.35
C LEU A 5 27.66 -28.12 5.40
N GLY A 6 27.37 -28.42 4.14
CA GLY A 6 27.13 -27.45 3.08
C GLY A 6 25.85 -26.66 3.30
N ASP A 7 25.99 -25.33 3.26
CA ASP A 7 25.33 -24.42 2.32
C ASP A 7 23.88 -24.70 1.83
N ASP A 8 22.96 -25.10 2.70
CA ASP A 8 21.51 -25.14 2.38
C ASP A 8 20.80 -23.78 2.61
N THR A 9 21.55 -22.72 2.95
CA THR A 9 20.95 -21.39 3.24
C THR A 9 20.75 -20.52 2.01
N ASP A 10 21.52 -20.72 0.93
CA ASP A 10 21.47 -19.86 -0.25
C ASP A 10 20.25 -20.13 -1.16
N ASP A 11 19.79 -21.38 -1.26
CA ASP A 11 18.61 -21.77 -2.08
C ASP A 11 17.31 -21.12 -1.59
N ILE A 12 17.14 -20.93 -0.27
CA ILE A 12 15.94 -20.32 0.31
C ILE A 12 15.87 -18.82 0.00
N HIS A 13 17.03 -18.15 -0.08
CA HIS A 13 17.07 -16.73 -0.39
C HIS A 13 16.73 -16.43 -1.85
N GLU A 14 17.12 -17.31 -2.77
CA GLU A 14 16.87 -17.16 -4.21
C GLU A 14 15.41 -17.42 -4.57
N GLU A 15 14.78 -18.46 -3.99
CA GLU A 15 13.37 -18.78 -4.21
C GLU A 15 12.44 -17.63 -3.74
N VAL A 16 12.70 -17.08 -2.55
CA VAL A 16 11.92 -15.96 -1.98
C VAL A 16 12.04 -14.69 -2.82
N GLN A 17 13.21 -14.46 -3.43
CA GLN A 17 13.46 -13.32 -4.29
C GLN A 17 12.77 -13.47 -5.66
N GLU A 18 12.70 -14.69 -6.19
CA GLU A 18 12.00 -14.99 -7.44
C GLU A 18 10.47 -14.84 -7.29
N VAL A 19 9.87 -15.37 -6.21
CA VAL A 19 8.43 -15.21 -5.96
C VAL A 19 8.05 -13.75 -5.73
N ALA A 20 8.88 -12.99 -5.00
CA ALA A 20 8.66 -11.56 -4.79
C ALA A 20 8.74 -10.77 -6.11
N SER A 21 9.63 -11.16 -7.03
CA SER A 21 9.77 -10.54 -8.35
C SER A 21 8.59 -10.82 -9.27
N GLU A 22 8.03 -12.04 -9.25
CA GLU A 22 6.84 -12.40 -10.01
C GLU A 22 5.57 -11.75 -9.43
N GLU A 23 5.44 -11.68 -8.11
CA GLU A 23 4.32 -10.98 -7.44
C GLU A 23 4.37 -9.47 -7.70
N ALA A 24 5.56 -8.85 -7.64
CA ALA A 24 5.75 -7.45 -8.01
C ALA A 24 5.31 -7.22 -9.47
N SER A 25 5.71 -8.10 -10.39
CA SER A 25 5.31 -8.04 -11.80
C SER A 25 3.79 -8.11 -12.01
N LYS A 26 3.08 -8.93 -11.23
CA LYS A 26 1.61 -9.02 -11.27
C LYS A 26 0.95 -7.76 -10.71
N LEU A 27 1.43 -7.24 -9.59
CA LEU A 27 0.90 -6.01 -9.00
C LEU A 27 1.09 -4.83 -9.97
N ASP A 28 2.24 -4.72 -10.61
CA ASP A 28 2.52 -3.65 -11.56
C ASP A 28 1.66 -3.76 -12.84
N SER A 29 1.34 -4.99 -13.26
CA SER A 29 0.51 -5.24 -14.45
C SER A 29 -0.98 -4.99 -14.24
N PHE A 30 -1.49 -5.17 -13.02
CA PHE A 30 -2.93 -5.15 -12.72
C PHE A 30 -3.38 -4.04 -11.76
N THR A 31 -2.44 -3.32 -11.15
CA THR A 31 -2.76 -2.29 -10.14
C THR A 31 -2.01 -0.99 -10.44
N THR A 32 -2.34 0.05 -9.68
CA THR A 32 -1.65 1.34 -9.76
C THR A 32 -1.19 1.71 -8.36
N ASN A 33 0.10 1.98 -8.20
CA ASN A 33 0.66 2.35 -6.92
C ASN A 33 0.46 3.85 -6.63
N LEU A 34 -0.60 4.16 -5.88
CA LEU A 34 -0.92 5.54 -5.52
C LEU A 34 0.14 6.22 -4.66
N ASN A 35 0.95 5.46 -3.90
CA ASN A 35 2.04 6.05 -3.11
C ASN A 35 3.17 6.57 -4.02
N ILE A 36 3.46 5.88 -5.12
CA ILE A 36 4.42 6.35 -6.13
C ILE A 36 3.88 7.63 -6.77
N HIS A 37 2.62 7.63 -7.19
CA HIS A 37 1.99 8.81 -7.80
C HIS A 37 1.99 10.02 -6.86
N ALA A 38 1.74 9.81 -5.56
CA ALA A 38 1.83 10.87 -4.56
C ALA A 38 3.27 11.41 -4.40
N LYS A 39 4.29 10.53 -4.38
CA LYS A 39 5.70 10.93 -4.31
C LYS A 39 6.15 11.73 -5.54
N GLU A 40 5.62 11.39 -6.71
CA GLU A 40 5.92 12.07 -7.98
C GLU A 40 5.18 13.41 -8.12
N GLY A 41 4.29 13.76 -7.19
CA GLY A 41 3.49 14.98 -7.25
C GLY A 41 2.30 14.89 -8.21
N ASN A 42 1.92 13.68 -8.64
CA ASN A 42 0.76 13.43 -9.50
C ASN A 42 -0.57 13.42 -8.74
N ILE A 43 -0.53 13.48 -7.40
CA ILE A 43 -1.71 13.55 -6.53
C ILE A 43 -1.67 14.89 -5.78
N ASP A 44 -2.67 15.72 -6.04
CA ASP A 44 -2.84 17.01 -5.38
C ASP A 44 -3.40 16.86 -3.95
N PRO A 45 -3.12 17.84 -3.05
CA PRO A 45 -3.75 17.90 -1.74
C PRO A 45 -5.27 17.96 -1.83
N LEU A 46 -5.96 17.09 -1.10
CA LEU A 46 -7.42 16.97 -1.16
C LEU A 46 -8.11 18.03 -0.28
N VAL A 47 -8.86 18.95 -0.90
CA VAL A 47 -9.56 20.02 -0.17
C VAL A 47 -10.96 19.58 0.28
N GLY A 48 -11.27 19.80 1.56
CA GLY A 48 -12.63 19.66 2.11
C GLY A 48 -13.09 18.22 2.37
N ARG A 49 -12.17 17.25 2.33
CA ARG A 49 -12.44 15.82 2.60
C ARG A 49 -11.56 15.21 3.70
N ASP A 50 -10.99 16.08 4.53
CA ASP A 50 -10.12 15.67 5.62
C ASP A 50 -10.80 14.69 6.58
N SER A 51 -12.09 14.90 6.86
CA SER A 51 -12.87 14.01 7.73
C SER A 51 -12.99 12.59 7.22
N GLU A 52 -13.18 12.40 5.91
CA GLU A 52 -13.34 11.10 5.28
C GLU A 52 -12.00 10.35 5.20
N VAL A 53 -10.92 11.06 4.87
CA VAL A 53 -9.56 10.49 4.88
C VAL A 53 -9.18 10.09 6.31
N GLU A 54 -9.40 10.98 7.28
CA GLU A 54 -9.16 10.71 8.70
C GLU A 54 -9.95 9.49 9.18
N ARG A 55 -11.23 9.40 8.82
CA ARG A 55 -12.05 8.23 9.16
C ARG A 55 -11.52 6.94 8.54
N THR A 56 -10.99 7.01 7.32
CA THR A 56 -10.40 5.87 6.62
C THR A 56 -9.17 5.37 7.37
N VAL A 57 -8.26 6.26 7.78
CA VAL A 57 -7.10 5.94 8.63
C VAL A 57 -7.54 5.27 9.93
N GLN A 58 -8.49 5.88 10.65
CA GLN A 58 -9.00 5.34 11.92
C GLN A 58 -9.63 3.94 11.77
N VAL A 59 -10.27 3.65 10.64
CA VAL A 59 -10.83 2.31 10.36
C VAL A 59 -9.70 1.31 10.14
N LEU A 60 -8.67 1.68 9.36
CA LEU A 60 -7.50 0.83 9.09
C LEU A 60 -6.75 0.45 10.38
N CYS A 61 -6.67 1.34 11.37
CA CYS A 61 -6.02 1.08 12.66
C CYS A 61 -6.83 0.17 13.61
N ARG A 62 -8.02 -0.33 13.23
CA ARG A 62 -8.85 -1.17 14.12
C ARG A 62 -8.34 -2.60 14.20
N ARG A 63 -8.58 -3.26 15.34
CA ARG A 63 -8.32 -4.71 15.50
C ARG A 63 -9.25 -5.60 14.67
N LYS A 64 -10.48 -5.16 14.39
CA LYS A 64 -11.50 -5.92 13.64
C LYS A 64 -12.24 -4.98 12.69
N LYS A 65 -12.65 -5.51 11.53
CA LYS A 65 -13.34 -4.74 10.47
C LYS A 65 -12.55 -3.50 10.07
N ASN A 66 -11.27 -3.71 9.78
CA ASN A 66 -10.30 -2.67 9.46
C ASN A 66 -10.26 -2.31 7.97
N ASN A 67 -11.04 -2.99 7.14
CA ASN A 67 -11.13 -2.67 5.71
C ASN A 67 -12.23 -1.61 5.49
N PRO A 68 -11.88 -0.35 5.22
CA PRO A 68 -12.86 0.68 4.92
C PRO A 68 -13.55 0.38 3.59
N LEU A 69 -14.86 0.61 3.52
CA LEU A 69 -15.65 0.50 2.30
C LEU A 69 -16.29 1.86 2.00
N LEU A 70 -15.85 2.51 0.94
CA LEU A 70 -16.36 3.82 0.51
C LEU A 70 -17.60 3.63 -0.37
N VAL A 71 -18.75 4.13 0.09
CA VAL A 71 -20.05 3.99 -0.59
C VAL A 71 -20.61 5.37 -0.92
N GLY A 72 -21.15 5.52 -2.13
CA GLY A 72 -21.75 6.77 -2.63
C GLY A 72 -22.00 6.71 -4.13
N GLU A 73 -22.66 7.73 -4.68
CA GLU A 73 -22.96 7.82 -6.12
C GLU A 73 -21.69 7.86 -6.99
N ALA A 74 -21.83 7.57 -8.29
CA ALA A 74 -20.72 7.72 -9.23
C ALA A 74 -20.26 9.20 -9.31
N GLY A 75 -18.96 9.43 -9.41
CA GLY A 75 -18.41 10.79 -9.54
C GLY A 75 -18.25 11.59 -8.23
N VAL A 76 -18.75 11.10 -7.09
CA VAL A 76 -18.63 11.81 -5.79
C VAL A 76 -17.23 11.80 -5.17
N GLY A 77 -16.18 11.43 -5.92
CA GLY A 77 -14.79 11.49 -5.45
C GLY A 77 -14.39 10.37 -4.49
N LYS A 78 -14.95 9.16 -4.61
CA LYS A 78 -14.52 7.99 -3.79
C LYS A 78 -13.04 7.66 -4.01
N THR A 79 -12.57 7.70 -5.26
CA THR A 79 -11.16 7.52 -5.63
C THR A 79 -10.26 8.59 -5.00
N ALA A 80 -10.74 9.84 -4.95
CA ALA A 80 -10.01 10.95 -4.37
C ALA A 80 -9.70 10.74 -2.87
N ILE A 81 -10.55 10.00 -2.14
CA ILE A 81 -10.25 9.62 -0.74
C ILE A 81 -9.05 8.65 -0.67
N ALA A 82 -8.95 7.71 -1.60
CA ALA A 82 -7.83 6.77 -1.66
C ALA A 82 -6.52 7.48 -2.06
N GLU A 83 -6.60 8.41 -3.01
CA GLU A 83 -5.48 9.29 -3.39
C GLU A 83 -5.04 10.19 -2.23
N GLY A 84 -6.00 10.81 -1.53
CA GLY A 84 -5.73 11.62 -0.34
C GLY A 84 -5.11 10.81 0.81
N LEU A 85 -5.49 9.55 0.97
CA LEU A 85 -4.84 8.63 1.92
C LEU A 85 -3.38 8.38 1.52
N ALA A 86 -3.10 8.06 0.26
CA ALA A 86 -1.74 7.86 -0.25
C ALA A 86 -0.88 9.12 -0.06
N TYR A 87 -1.44 10.30 -0.34
CA TYR A 87 -0.79 11.58 -0.08
C TYR A 87 -0.43 11.74 1.40
N ARG A 88 -1.34 11.48 2.34
CA ARG A 88 -1.04 11.57 3.78
C ARG A 88 0.03 10.58 4.22
N ILE A 89 0.00 9.34 3.71
CA ILE A 89 1.02 8.33 4.02
C ILE A 89 2.41 8.81 3.59
N VAL A 90 2.54 9.31 2.35
CA VAL A 90 3.83 9.79 1.82
C VAL A 90 4.37 11.01 2.58
N ASN A 91 3.48 11.85 3.09
CA ASN A 91 3.83 13.04 3.85
C ASN A 91 3.95 12.79 5.37
N GLU A 92 3.94 11.53 5.82
CA GLU A 92 4.04 11.15 7.24
C GLU A 92 2.92 11.78 8.11
N GLN A 93 1.74 12.02 7.52
CA GLN A 93 0.56 12.59 8.18
C GLN A 93 -0.42 11.51 8.66
N VAL A 94 0.10 10.34 9.02
CA VAL A 94 -0.66 9.20 9.54
C VAL A 94 -0.09 8.77 10.90
N PRO A 95 -0.89 8.16 11.79
CA PRO A 95 -0.39 7.61 13.05
C PRO A 95 0.68 6.54 12.81
N GLU A 96 1.62 6.40 13.77
CA GLU A 96 2.62 5.31 13.80
C GLU A 96 1.99 3.91 13.90
#